data_AF-A0A7K4B1U6-F1
#
_entry.id   AF-A0A7K4B1U6-F1
#
_cell.length_a   1.000
_cell.length_b   1.000
_cell.length_c   1.000
_cell.angle_alpha   90.00
_cell.angle_beta   90.00
_cell.angle_gamma   90.00
#
_symmetry.space_group_name_H-M   'P 1'
#
loop_
_entity.id
_entity.type
_entity.pdbx_description
1 polymer ?
#
loop_
_entity_poly.entity_id
_entity_poly.type
_entity_poly.pdbx_seq_one_letter_code
_entity_poly.pdbx_strand_id
1 'polypeptide(L)' 'MNLLKNLSKESTLIELMTLVGRTDRSKFRKNVLLPLIQEGLIELTIPDKPRSQHQRYRITPTGKRALEESHLA' A
#
# COMPACT_ATOMS: atom_id res chain seq x y z
N MET A 1 12.85 -5.66 -2.99
CA MET A 1 12.26 -5.04 -1.77
C MET A 1 10.73 -5.19 -1.86
N ASN A 2 10.06 -5.72 -0.82
CA ASN A 2 8.62 -6.03 -0.87
C ASN A 2 7.76 -4.78 -0.56
N LEU A 3 6.73 -4.52 -1.37
CA LEU A 3 5.78 -3.40 -1.20
C LEU A 3 5.13 -3.40 0.19
N LEU A 4 4.64 -4.56 0.66
CA LEU A 4 3.98 -4.68 1.96
C LEU A 4 4.95 -4.42 3.13
N LYS A 5 6.21 -4.86 3.01
CA LYS A 5 7.25 -4.57 4.03
C LYS A 5 7.49 -3.05 4.18
N ASN A 6 7.37 -2.30 3.09
CA ASN A 6 7.54 -0.83 3.14
C ASN A 6 6.36 -0.13 3.81
N LEU A 7 5.15 -0.69 3.68
CA LEU A 7 3.92 -0.17 4.27
C LEU A 7 3.82 -0.36 5.78
N SER A 8 4.80 -1.01 6.41
CA SER A 8 5.00 -0.97 7.87
C SER A 8 5.19 0.47 8.41
N LYS A 9 5.62 1.39 7.54
CA LYS A 9 5.58 2.84 7.77
C LYS A 9 4.60 3.50 6.79
N GLU A 10 4.01 4.62 7.19
CA GLU A 10 3.13 5.39 6.32
C GLU A 10 3.91 5.94 5.12
N SER A 11 3.46 5.59 3.91
CA SER A 11 4.15 5.95 2.67
C SER A 11 3.19 6.58 1.68
N THR A 12 3.68 7.57 0.95
CA THR A 12 2.95 8.23 -0.13
C THR A 12 2.85 7.34 -1.36
N LEU A 13 1.90 7.66 -2.26
CA LEU A 13 1.80 7.00 -3.57
C LEU A 13 3.13 7.04 -4.34
N ILE A 14 3.83 8.18 -4.30
CA ILE A 14 5.07 8.40 -5.04
C ILE A 14 6.19 7.51 -4.48
N GLU A 15 6.36 7.43 -3.17
CA GLU A 15 7.37 6.57 -2.54
C GLU A 15 7.16 5.10 -2.92
N LEU A 16 5.90 4.63 -2.90
CA LEU A 16 5.54 3.25 -3.27
C LEU A 16 5.77 2.98 -4.76
N MET A 17 5.46 3.94 -5.63
CA MET A 17 5.71 3.83 -7.06
C MET A 17 7.19 3.78 -7.40
N THR A 18 7.98 4.66 -6.79
CA THR A 18 9.44 4.67 -6.93
C THR A 18 10.04 3.34 -6.48
N LEU A 19 9.56 2.79 -5.36
CA LEU A 19 10.01 1.51 -4.82
C LEU A 19 9.86 0.35 -5.82
N VAL A 20 8.78 0.34 -6.61
CA VAL A 20 8.47 -0.75 -7.56
C VAL A 20 8.77 -0.37 -9.02
N GLY A 21 9.45 0.75 -9.26
CA GLY A 21 9.81 1.20 -10.61
C GLY A 21 8.62 1.54 -11.51
N ARG A 22 7.54 2.08 -10.94
CA ARG A 22 6.32 2.49 -11.69
C ARG A 22 6.22 4.01 -11.76
N THR A 23 5.68 4.52 -12.87
CA THR A 23 5.55 5.98 -13.12
C THR A 23 4.12 6.44 -13.35
N ASP A 24 3.19 5.54 -13.70
CA ASP A 24 1.78 5.86 -13.89
C ASP A 24 0.99 5.72 -12.58
N ARG A 25 0.56 6.86 -12.02
CA ARG A 25 -0.19 6.96 -10.76
C ARG A 25 -1.54 6.25 -10.81
N SER A 26 -2.26 6.41 -11.92
CA SER A 26 -3.61 5.88 -12.08
C SER A 26 -3.59 4.36 -12.19
N LYS A 27 -2.69 3.82 -13.01
CA LYS A 27 -2.48 2.37 -13.13
C LYS A 27 -1.96 1.77 -11.83
N PHE A 28 -1.01 2.43 -11.16
CA PHE A 28 -0.49 1.91 -9.89
C PHE A 28 -1.58 1.86 -8.82
N ARG A 29 -2.37 2.92 -8.66
CA ARG A 29 -3.48 2.90 -7.72
C ARG A 29 -4.52 1.82 -8.08
N LYS A 30 -4.94 1.75 -9.34
CA LYS A 30 -6.00 0.82 -9.78
C LYS A 30 -5.57 -0.65 -9.71
N ASN A 31 -4.35 -0.95 -10.15
CA ASN A 31 -3.92 -2.34 -10.37
C ASN A 31 -3.05 -2.88 -9.23
N VAL A 32 -2.55 -2.03 -8.33
CA VAL A 32 -1.70 -2.45 -7.21
C VAL A 32 -2.32 -2.10 -5.87
N LEU A 33 -2.65 -0.83 -5.63
CA LEU A 33 -3.14 -0.43 -4.30
C LEU A 33 -4.59 -0.83 -4.05
N LEU A 34 -5.48 -0.66 -5.02
CA LEU A 34 -6.90 -0.93 -4.84
C LEU A 34 -7.19 -2.41 -4.50
N PRO A 35 -6.58 -3.42 -5.17
CA PRO A 35 -6.76 -4.81 -4.77
C PRO A 35 -6.32 -5.06 -3.31
N LEU A 36 -5.16 -4.54 -2.90
CA LEU A 36 -4.65 -4.70 -1.54
C LEU A 36 -5.55 -4.01 -0.49
N ILE A 37 -6.18 -2.89 -0.85
CA ILE A 37 -7.17 -2.21 0.01
C ILE A 37 -8.46 -3.04 0.10
N GLN A 38 -8.93 -3.59 -1.02
CA GLN A 38 -10.14 -4.42 -1.06
C GLN A 38 -9.98 -5.72 -0.28
N GLU A 39 -8.79 -6.31 -0.31
CA GLU A 39 -8.40 -7.46 0.51
C GLU A 39 -8.15 -7.09 1.98
N GLY A 40 -8.18 -5.79 2.31
CA GLY A 40 -7.96 -5.29 3.67
C GLY A 40 -6.53 -5.47 4.17
N LEU A 41 -5.55 -5.65 3.28
CA LEU A 41 -4.13 -5.79 3.63
C LEU A 41 -3.47 -4.43 3.91
N ILE A 42 -3.97 -3.38 3.27
CA ILE A 42 -3.48 -2.00 3.44
C ILE A 42 -4.67 -1.05 3.54
N GLU A 43 -4.44 0.14 4.08
CA GLU A 43 -5.49 1.15 4.24
C GLU A 43 -5.00 2.57 3.92
N LEU A 44 -5.97 3.46 3.71
CA LEU A 44 -5.77 4.90 3.57
C LEU A 44 -5.63 5.54 4.96
N THR A 45 -4.73 6.50 5.12
CA THR A 45 -4.65 7.28 6.37
C THR A 45 -5.71 8.39 6.48
N ILE A 46 -6.24 8.86 5.35
CA ILE A 46 -7.30 9.88 5.27
C ILE A 46 -8.45 9.35 4.38
N PRO A 47 -9.29 8.42 4.89
CA PRO A 47 -10.31 7.75 4.08
C PRO A 47 -11.33 8.73 3.46
N ASP A 48 -11.68 9.81 4.16
CA ASP A 48 -12.66 10.80 3.68
C ASP A 48 -12.14 11.68 2.54
N LYS A 49 -10.81 11.73 2.35
CA LYS A 49 -10.16 12.56 1.32
C LYS A 49 -9.14 11.73 0.55
N PRO A 50 -9.56 10.73 -0.25
CA PRO A 50 -8.64 9.79 -0.93
C PRO A 50 -7.75 10.45 -1.99
N ARG A 51 -8.09 11.68 -2.41
CA ARG A 51 -7.32 12.51 -3.33
C ARG A 51 -6.48 13.59 -2.62
N SER A 52 -6.42 13.59 -1.29
CA SER A 52 -5.62 14.54 -0.51
C SER A 52 -4.14 14.46 -0.91
N GLN A 53 -3.47 15.63 -0.96
CA GLN A 53 -2.02 15.69 -1.14
C GLN A 53 -1.25 15.07 0.04
N HIS A 54 -1.89 14.98 1.21
CA HIS A 54 -1.34 14.36 2.41
C HIS A 54 -1.74 12.88 2.54
N GLN A 55 -2.36 12.30 1.50
CA GLN A 55 -2.76 10.90 1.51
C GLN A 55 -1.53 9.99 1.62
N ARG A 56 -1.57 9.08 2.60
CA ARG A 56 -0.60 8.00 2.77
C ARG A 56 -1.30 6.65 2.82
N TYR A 57 -0.50 5.61 2.69
CA TYR A 57 -0.93 4.22 2.78
C TYR A 57 -0.12 3.52 3.87
N ARG A 58 -0.74 2.59 4.59
CA ARG A 58 -0.08 1.76 5.61
C ARG A 58 -0.66 0.36 5.63
N ILE A 59 0.12 -0.60 6.13
CA ILE A 59 -0.29 -1.99 6.28
C ILE A 59 -1.28 -2.13 7.45
N THR A 60 -2.31 -2.96 7.28
CA THR A 60 -3.28 -3.26 8.34
C THR A 60 -2.77 -4.43 9.21
N PRO A 61 -3.42 -4.73 10.35
CA PRO A 61 -3.13 -5.95 11.10
C PRO A 61 -3.30 -7.24 10.27
N THR A 62 -4.28 -7.26 9.37
CA THR A 62 -4.48 -8.39 8.44
C THR A 62 -3.34 -8.50 7.44
N GLY A 63 -2.89 -7.39 6.86
CA GLY A 63 -1.73 -7.38 5.98
C GLY A 63 -0.44 -7.83 6.65
N LYS A 64 -0.24 -7.46 7.93
CA LYS A 64 0.93 -7.91 8.71
C LYS A 64 0.94 -9.42 8.88
N ARG A 65 -0.19 -10.03 9.27
CA ARG A 65 -0.32 -11.49 9.41
C ARG A 65 -0.03 -12.21 8.10
N ALA A 66 -0.62 -11.75 6.99
CA ALA A 66 -0.39 -12.32 5.67
C ALA A 66 1.09 -12.24 5.24
N LEU A 67 1.79 -11.16 5.60
CA LEU A 67 3.22 -10.99 5.32
C LEU A 67 4.10 -11.94 6.14
N GLU A 68 3.72 -12.21 7.40
CA GLU A 68 4.42 -13.14 8.29
C GLU A 68 4.22 -14.60 7.86
N GLU A 69 2.99 -14.98 7.49
CA GLU A 69 2.66 -16.31 6.96
C GLU A 69 3.43 -16.61 5.65
N SER A 70 3.56 -15.60 4.78
CA SER A 70 4.37 -15.68 3.56
C SER A 70 5.88 -15.83 3.79
N HIS A 71 6.39 -15.60 5.01
CA HIS A 71 7.80 -15.80 5.37
C HIS A 71 8.07 -17.13 6.09
N LEU A 72 7.00 -17.84 6.48
CA LEU A 72 7.07 -19.13 7.18
C LEU A 72 6.82 -20.34 6.25
N ALA A 73 6.49 -20.08 4.98
CA ALA A 73 6.35 -21.07 3.90
C ALA A 73 7.54 -21.00 2.94
#